data_AF-A0A7W1ZT63-F1
#
_entry.id   AF-A0A7W1ZT63-F1
#
_cell.length_a   1.000
_cell.length_b   1.000
_cell.length_c   1.000
_cell.angle_alpha   90.00
_cell.angle_beta   90.00
_cell.angle_gamma   90.00
#
_symmetry.space_group_name_H-M   'P 1'
#
loop_
_entity.id
_entity.type
_entity.pdbx_description
1 polymer ?
#
loop_
_entity_poly.entity_id
_entity_poly.type
_entity_poly.pdbx_seq_one_letter_code
_entity_poly.pdbx_strand_id
1 'polypeptide(L)'
;MVLLALVGCSLTKANFRSVKGDGYEALASLRKGQARYYDITLGNVQRPIDSLPDFSMRFSSGEIIASRDFSLENVRTHADKVIEKNGVVEVRREGAVFTFKRERLISLKLFEAQLPGKVLTVALGDDSATRFTELPVSEDFLVRVFGPIKERSDKNVW
;
A
#
# COMPACT_ATOMS: atom_id res chain seq x y z
N MET A 1 46.79 -11.27 -13.43
CA MET A 1 45.81 -10.17 -13.24
C MET A 1 44.43 -10.80 -13.30
N VAL A 2 43.78 -10.98 -12.15
CA VAL A 2 42.54 -11.76 -12.03
C VAL A 2 41.34 -10.86 -12.28
N LEU A 3 40.49 -11.29 -13.23
CA LEU A 3 39.18 -10.73 -13.55
C LEU A 3 38.27 -10.86 -12.32
N LEU A 4 37.94 -9.77 -11.63
CA LEU A 4 36.82 -9.77 -10.69
C LEU A 4 35.52 -9.68 -11.50
N ALA A 5 34.94 -10.84 -11.78
CA ALA A 5 33.55 -10.94 -12.19
C ALA A 5 32.68 -10.49 -11.00
N LEU A 6 32.06 -9.31 -11.12
CA LEU A 6 30.91 -8.92 -10.32
C LEU A 6 29.82 -9.94 -10.60
N VAL A 7 29.68 -10.92 -9.70
CA VAL A 7 28.53 -11.79 -9.61
C VAL A 7 27.34 -10.89 -9.30
N GLY A 8 26.68 -10.43 -10.35
CA GLY A 8 25.35 -9.86 -10.29
C GLY A 8 24.48 -10.91 -9.64
N CYS A 9 24.19 -10.72 -8.36
CA CYS A 9 23.20 -11.50 -7.66
C CYS A 9 21.88 -11.15 -8.34
N SER A 10 21.49 -11.97 -9.34
CA SER A 10 20.18 -11.87 -9.95
C SER A 10 19.19 -12.18 -8.84
N LEU A 11 18.68 -11.13 -8.21
CA LEU A 11 17.43 -11.21 -7.46
C LEU A 11 16.44 -11.84 -8.43
N THR A 12 16.16 -13.12 -8.18
CA THR A 12 15.16 -13.91 -8.87
C THR A 12 13.95 -13.03 -9.09
N LYS A 13 13.61 -12.84 -10.37
CA LYS A 13 12.44 -12.10 -10.85
C LYS A 13 11.27 -12.44 -9.93
N ALA A 14 10.99 -11.57 -8.95
CA ALA A 14 9.78 -11.73 -8.18
C ALA A 14 8.67 -11.56 -9.21
N ASN A 15 7.70 -12.49 -9.25
CA ASN A 15 6.57 -12.39 -10.16
C ASN A 15 5.71 -11.21 -9.69
N PHE A 16 6.08 -10.00 -10.12
CA PHE A 16 5.36 -8.78 -9.86
C PHE A 16 4.17 -8.73 -10.83
N ARG A 17 2.95 -8.69 -10.29
CA ARG A 17 1.76 -8.29 -11.06
C ARG A 17 1.38 -6.88 -10.61
N SER A 18 1.17 -5.98 -11.54
CA SER A 18 0.73 -4.61 -11.27
C SER A 18 -0.70 -4.41 -11.78
N VAL A 19 -1.54 -3.79 -10.97
CA VAL A 19 -2.90 -3.37 -11.30
C VAL A 19 -2.97 -1.86 -11.06
N LYS A 20 -3.49 -1.10 -12.02
CA LYS A 20 -3.56 0.37 -11.93
C LYS A 20 -4.96 0.86 -12.23
N GLY A 21 -5.40 1.88 -11.50
CA GLY A 21 -6.59 2.64 -11.89
C GLY A 21 -6.35 4.13 -11.72
N ASP A 22 -7.42 4.90 -11.65
CA ASP A 22 -7.33 6.35 -11.60
C ASP A 22 -6.86 6.85 -10.23
N GLY A 23 -5.54 6.86 -10.02
CA GLY A 23 -4.89 7.39 -8.81
C GLY A 23 -4.39 6.34 -7.81
N TYR A 24 -4.44 5.05 -8.18
CA TYR A 24 -3.85 3.98 -7.40
C TYR A 24 -3.01 3.03 -8.26
N GLU A 25 -2.03 2.41 -7.63
CA GLU A 25 -1.22 1.33 -8.18
C GLU A 25 -1.08 0.23 -7.12
N ALA A 26 -1.55 -0.97 -7.43
CA ALA A 26 -1.34 -2.16 -6.62
C ALA A 26 -0.26 -3.02 -7.26
N LEU A 27 0.81 -3.30 -6.52
CA LEU A 27 1.89 -4.19 -6.90
C LEU A 27 1.82 -5.44 -6.00
N ALA A 28 1.85 -6.62 -6.62
CA ALA A 28 1.79 -7.90 -5.94
C ALA A 28 3.06 -8.69 -6.23
N SER A 29 3.87 -8.99 -5.21
CA SER A 29 5.01 -9.89 -5.31
C SER A 29 4.68 -11.23 -4.68
N LEU A 30 4.34 -12.22 -5.51
CA LEU A 30 4.11 -13.59 -5.04
C LEU A 30 5.46 -14.30 -4.82
N ARG A 31 5.96 -14.30 -3.58
CA ARG A 31 7.04 -15.21 -3.16
C ARG A 31 6.46 -16.35 -2.30
N LYS A 32 6.78 -17.59 -2.66
CA LYS A 32 6.38 -18.80 -1.92
C LYS A 32 7.34 -18.99 -0.74
N GLY A 33 6.83 -19.07 0.49
CA GLY A 33 7.59 -19.51 1.68
C GLY A 33 8.35 -18.45 2.47
N GLN A 34 8.40 -17.19 2.05
CA GLN A 34 8.96 -16.06 2.80
C GLN A 34 8.18 -14.79 2.42
N ALA A 35 7.62 -14.08 3.41
CA ALA A 35 6.90 -12.80 3.33
C ALA A 35 6.22 -12.48 1.99
N ARG A 36 4.89 -12.58 1.95
CA ARG A 36 4.09 -12.11 0.81
C ARG A 36 4.01 -10.60 0.88
N TYR A 37 4.64 -9.90 -0.06
CA TYR A 37 4.57 -8.45 -0.16
C TYR A 37 3.51 -8.09 -1.21
N TYR A 38 2.38 -7.61 -0.74
CA TYR A 38 1.37 -6.94 -1.56
C TYR A 38 1.39 -5.48 -1.16
N ASP A 39 1.78 -4.58 -2.05
CA ASP A 39 1.76 -3.14 -1.79
C ASP A 39 0.70 -2.46 -2.65
N ILE A 40 -0.37 -2.00 -2.01
CA ILE A 40 -1.30 -1.05 -2.63
C ILE A 40 -0.79 0.34 -2.30
N THR A 41 -0.33 1.08 -3.31
CA THR A 41 -0.02 2.50 -3.17
C THR A 41 -1.19 3.33 -3.68
N LEU A 42 -1.78 4.10 -2.78
CA LEU A 42 -2.87 5.05 -3.05
C LEU A 42 -2.31 6.46 -3.01
N GLY A 43 -2.50 7.21 -4.09
CA GLY A 43 -2.05 8.58 -4.21
C GLY A 43 -0.52 8.74 -4.35
N ASN A 44 -0.11 9.92 -4.81
CA ASN A 44 1.26 10.39 -4.85
C ASN A 44 1.30 11.92 -4.89
N VAL A 45 2.49 12.51 -5.05
CA VAL A 45 2.66 13.97 -5.08
C VAL A 45 1.87 14.64 -6.21
N GLN A 46 1.73 13.97 -7.36
CA GLN A 46 1.02 14.48 -8.53
C GLN A 46 -0.50 14.27 -8.44
N ARG A 47 -0.93 13.20 -7.77
CA ARG A 47 -2.34 12.83 -7.61
C ARG A 47 -2.58 12.33 -6.18
N PRO A 48 -2.86 13.23 -5.22
CA PRO A 48 -2.95 12.85 -3.82
C PRO A 48 -4.21 12.03 -3.52
N ILE A 49 -4.24 11.44 -2.33
CA ILE A 49 -5.26 10.45 -1.95
C ILE A 49 -6.68 11.02 -1.95
N ASP A 50 -6.82 12.34 -1.76
CA ASP A 50 -8.08 13.08 -1.77
C ASP A 50 -8.78 13.11 -3.14
N SER A 51 -8.09 12.69 -4.20
CA SER A 51 -8.66 12.55 -5.54
C SER A 51 -9.23 11.16 -5.84
N LEU A 52 -9.17 10.23 -4.88
CA LEU A 52 -9.69 8.87 -4.98
C LEU A 52 -11.14 8.79 -4.47
N PRO A 53 -11.92 7.78 -4.92
CA PRO A 53 -13.17 7.43 -4.26
C PRO A 53 -12.98 7.18 -2.77
N ASP A 54 -14.00 7.45 -1.97
CA ASP A 54 -13.98 7.16 -0.55
C ASP A 54 -13.85 5.65 -0.30
N PHE A 55 -13.10 5.30 0.74
CA PHE A 55 -12.89 3.92 1.16
C PHE A 55 -12.66 3.86 2.68
N SER A 56 -12.63 2.65 3.23
CA SER A 56 -12.41 2.45 4.66
C SER A 56 -11.27 1.48 4.92
N MET A 57 -10.60 1.64 6.06
CA MET A 57 -9.60 0.71 6.56
C MET A 57 -10.02 0.16 7.90
N ARG A 58 -9.93 -1.16 8.08
CA ARG A 58 -10.12 -1.82 9.37
C ARG A 58 -8.81 -2.42 9.87
N PHE A 59 -8.38 -1.93 11.02
CA PHE A 59 -7.17 -2.36 11.73
C PHE A 59 -7.42 -3.64 12.53
N SER A 60 -6.36 -4.34 12.93
CA SER A 60 -6.41 -5.54 13.75
C SER A 60 -7.01 -5.30 15.15
N SER A 61 -6.95 -4.05 15.65
CA SER A 61 -7.66 -3.62 16.85
C SER A 61 -9.19 -3.64 16.71
N GLY A 62 -9.71 -3.74 15.48
CA GLY A 62 -11.12 -3.58 15.15
C GLY A 62 -11.52 -2.13 14.83
N GLU A 63 -10.61 -1.17 15.02
CA GLU A 63 -10.83 0.22 14.66
C GLU A 63 -11.02 0.38 13.14
N ILE A 64 -11.97 1.23 12.77
CA ILE A 64 -12.26 1.56 11.37
C ILE A 64 -12.03 3.05 11.16
N ILE A 65 -11.27 3.41 10.14
CA ILE A 65 -11.06 4.80 9.72
C ILE A 65 -11.43 4.93 8.25
N ALA A 66 -12.31 5.89 7.93
CA ALA A 66 -12.64 6.25 6.55
C ALA A 66 -11.57 7.17 5.96
N SER A 67 -11.38 7.11 4.64
CA SER A 67 -10.35 7.88 3.91
C SER A 67 -10.45 9.38 4.12
N ARG A 68 -11.67 9.91 4.23
CA ARG A 68 -11.96 11.32 4.53
C ARG A 68 -11.46 11.77 5.90
N ASP A 69 -11.25 10.83 6.83
CA ASP A 69 -10.83 11.08 8.21
C ASP A 69 -9.32 10.84 8.41
N PHE A 70 -8.56 10.62 7.33
CA PHE A 70 -7.10 10.48 7.37
C PHE A 70 -6.39 11.81 7.60
N SER A 71 -6.48 12.31 8.84
CA SER A 71 -5.65 13.41 9.34
C SER A 71 -4.37 12.87 9.97
N LEU A 72 -3.31 13.69 10.00
CA LEU A 72 -2.06 13.34 10.68
C LEU A 72 -2.29 13.02 12.16
N GLU A 73 -3.18 13.77 12.81
CA GLU A 73 -3.57 13.55 14.20
C GLU A 73 -4.24 12.19 14.39
N ASN A 74 -5.26 11.88 13.58
CA ASN A 74 -6.01 10.64 13.69
C ASN A 74 -5.12 9.41 13.47
N VAL A 75 -4.26 9.42 12.45
CA VAL A 75 -3.44 8.24 12.15
C VAL A 75 -2.21 8.10 13.05
N ARG A 76 -1.78 9.17 13.72
CA ARG A 76 -0.73 9.11 14.76
C ARG A 76 -1.22 8.41 16.02
N THR A 77 -2.51 8.52 16.31
CA THR A 77 -3.16 7.78 17.39
C THR A 77 -3.00 6.29 17.09
N HIS A 78 -2.26 5.57 17.94
CA HIS A 78 -1.87 4.16 17.77
C HIS A 78 -0.85 3.85 16.67
N ALA A 79 0.00 4.80 16.28
CA ALA A 79 1.10 4.52 15.35
C ALA A 79 2.13 3.55 15.94
N ASP A 80 2.53 2.55 15.16
CA ASP A 80 3.68 1.68 15.47
C ASP A 80 5.00 2.46 15.39
N LYS A 81 5.08 3.40 14.45
CA LYS A 81 6.27 4.21 14.21
C LYS A 81 5.93 5.51 13.49
N VAL A 82 6.56 6.59 13.90
CA VAL A 82 6.55 7.88 13.20
C VAL A 82 7.97 8.21 12.75
N ILE A 83 8.14 8.62 11.49
CA ILE A 83 9.43 9.03 10.91
C ILE A 83 9.24 10.41 10.29
N GLU A 84 10.09 11.36 10.67
CA GLU A 84 10.04 12.73 10.15
C GLU A 84 11.36 13.08 9.47
N LYS A 85 11.29 13.49 8.20
CA LYS A 85 12.47 13.89 7.44
C LYS A 85 12.10 14.91 6.37
N ASN A 86 12.83 16.02 6.31
CA ASN A 86 12.69 17.03 5.26
C ASN A 86 11.25 17.55 5.07
N GLY A 87 10.48 17.72 6.17
CA GLY A 87 9.10 18.18 6.12
C GLY A 87 8.09 17.14 5.61
N VAL A 88 8.49 15.87 5.50
CA VAL A 88 7.65 14.71 5.26
C VAL A 88 7.50 13.93 6.56
N VAL A 89 6.29 13.51 6.88
CA VAL A 89 5.97 12.67 8.04
C VAL A 89 5.43 11.34 7.53
N GLU A 90 6.12 10.24 7.82
CA GLU A 90 5.63 8.89 7.61
C GLU A 90 5.10 8.33 8.91
N VAL A 91 3.86 7.88 8.92
CA VAL A 91 3.22 7.20 10.05
C VAL A 91 2.95 5.76 9.65
N ARG A 92 3.50 4.81 10.41
CA ARG A 92 3.29 3.37 10.20
C ARG A 92 2.30 2.87 11.23
N ARG A 93 1.30 2.13 10.76
CA ARG A 93 0.27 1.54 11.59
C ARG A 93 -0.26 0.27 10.94
N GLU A 94 -0.01 -0.89 11.56
CA GLU A 94 -0.67 -2.16 11.27
C GLU A 94 -0.77 -2.49 9.77
N GLY A 95 0.38 -2.69 9.12
CA GLY A 95 0.39 -2.98 7.67
C GLY A 95 0.05 -1.77 6.80
N ALA A 96 0.01 -0.55 7.33
CA ALA A 96 -0.17 0.68 6.56
C ALA A 96 0.98 1.67 6.79
N VAL A 97 1.31 2.45 5.76
CA VAL A 97 2.23 3.59 5.80
C VAL A 97 1.54 4.81 5.22
N PHE A 98 1.27 5.80 6.04
CA PHE A 98 0.71 7.08 5.67
C PHE A 98 1.84 8.10 5.50
N THR A 99 1.92 8.75 4.35
CA THR A 99 2.97 9.74 4.04
C THR A 99 2.35 11.11 3.89
N PHE A 100 2.61 11.99 4.86
CA PHE A 100 2.13 13.36 4.89
C PHE A 100 3.21 14.36 4.47
N LYS A 101 2.77 15.45 3.85
CA LYS A 101 3.60 16.65 3.60
C LYS A 101 2.77 17.88 3.95
N ARG A 102 3.23 18.69 4.90
CA ARG A 102 2.47 19.84 5.44
C ARG A 102 1.04 19.45 5.82
N GLU A 103 0.90 18.37 6.60
CA GLU A 103 -0.38 17.80 7.10
C GLU A 103 -1.32 17.21 6.06
N ARG A 104 -1.07 17.40 4.76
CA ARG A 104 -1.80 16.72 3.69
C ARG A 104 -1.28 15.31 3.48
N LEU A 105 -2.17 14.32 3.44
CA LEU A 105 -1.83 12.94 3.08
C LEU A 105 -1.53 12.86 1.57
N ILE A 106 -0.29 12.52 1.23
CA ILE A 106 0.19 12.45 -0.16
C ILE A 106 0.13 11.03 -0.70
N SER A 107 0.53 10.04 0.10
CA SER A 107 0.39 8.64 -0.27
C SER A 107 0.05 7.76 0.91
N LEU A 108 -0.64 6.67 0.64
CA LEU A 108 -0.88 5.58 1.57
C LEU A 108 -0.39 4.29 0.94
N LYS A 109 0.41 3.52 1.67
CA LYS A 109 0.85 2.17 1.28
C LYS A 109 0.27 1.15 2.21
N LEU A 110 -0.39 0.12 1.68
CA LEU A 110 -0.93 -1.00 2.45
C LEU A 110 -0.11 -2.26 2.15
N PHE A 111 0.29 -3.01 3.17
CA PHE A 111 1.09 -4.22 3.06
C PHE A 111 0.73 -5.27 4.11
N GLU A 112 0.95 -6.54 3.75
CA GLU A 112 0.96 -7.66 4.68
C GLU A 112 2.42 -8.01 5.05
N ALA A 113 2.69 -8.19 6.33
CA ALA A 113 3.95 -8.74 6.81
C ALA A 113 3.72 -9.84 7.85
N GLN A 114 4.16 -11.05 7.54
CA GLN A 114 4.13 -12.16 8.46
C GLN A 114 5.38 -12.15 9.35
N LEU A 115 5.18 -12.06 10.66
CA LEU A 115 6.22 -12.06 11.69
C LEU A 115 6.01 -13.26 12.64
N PRO A 116 7.02 -13.66 13.43
CA PRO A 116 6.83 -14.70 14.44
C PRO A 116 5.70 -14.33 15.40
N GLY A 117 4.66 -15.16 15.45
CA GLY A 117 3.51 -14.99 16.34
C GLY A 117 2.52 -13.88 15.97
N LYS A 118 2.73 -13.14 14.86
CA LYS A 118 1.79 -12.09 14.43
C LYS A 118 1.83 -11.83 12.92
N VAL A 119 0.71 -11.38 12.36
CA VAL A 119 0.64 -10.84 11.01
C VAL A 119 0.29 -9.36 11.13
N LEU A 120 1.09 -8.50 10.50
CA LEU A 120 0.76 -7.08 10.33
C LEU A 120 0.02 -6.96 9.01
N THR A 121 -1.25 -6.62 9.05
CA THR A 121 -2.10 -6.42 7.87
C THR A 121 -3.22 -5.48 8.24
N VAL A 122 -3.87 -4.93 7.21
CA VAL A 122 -5.06 -4.10 7.33
C VAL A 122 -6.09 -4.60 6.32
N ALA A 123 -7.36 -4.55 6.69
CA ALA A 123 -8.43 -4.88 5.77
C ALA A 123 -8.92 -3.62 5.05
N LEU A 124 -9.03 -3.70 3.73
CA LEU A 124 -9.58 -2.64 2.90
C LEU A 124 -11.08 -2.86 2.75
N GLY A 125 -11.86 -1.78 2.86
CA GLY A 125 -13.30 -1.77 2.65
C GLY A 125 -13.71 -0.65 1.70
N ASP A 126 -14.94 -0.72 1.21
CA ASP A 126 -15.57 0.40 0.49
C ASP A 126 -15.97 1.54 1.45
N ASP A 127 -16.50 2.62 0.90
CA ASP A 127 -17.00 3.79 1.63
C ASP A 127 -18.09 3.44 2.66
N SER A 128 -18.90 2.43 2.36
CA SER A 128 -19.98 1.96 3.23
C SER A 128 -19.49 1.21 4.48
N ALA A 129 -18.21 0.78 4.49
CA ALA A 129 -17.62 -0.07 5.53
C ALA A 129 -18.43 -1.36 5.81
N THR A 130 -19.26 -1.81 4.87
CA THR A 130 -20.10 -3.01 5.07
C THR A 130 -19.33 -4.30 4.82
N ARG A 131 -18.28 -4.25 3.98
CA ARG A 131 -17.43 -5.40 3.65
C ARG A 131 -15.96 -5.01 3.66
N PHE A 132 -15.15 -5.84 4.32
CA PHE A 132 -13.71 -5.70 4.39
C PHE A 132 -13.02 -6.92 3.80
N THR A 133 -11.86 -6.72 3.17
CA THR A 133 -11.01 -7.79 2.62
C THR A 133 -9.58 -7.54 3.07
N GLU A 134 -8.99 -8.54 3.73
CA GLU A 134 -7.58 -8.52 4.11
C GLU A 134 -6.69 -8.62 2.85
N LEU A 135 -5.48 -8.09 2.93
CA LEU A 135 -4.50 -8.29 1.87
C LEU A 135 -4.12 -9.77 1.78
N PRO A 136 -3.90 -10.32 0.57
CA PRO A 136 -4.09 -9.69 -0.73
C PRO A 136 -5.55 -9.53 -1.15
N VAL A 137 -5.88 -8.35 -1.67
CA VAL A 137 -7.17 -8.08 -2.31
C VAL A 137 -7.18 -8.58 -3.75
N SER A 138 -8.34 -9.05 -4.22
CA SER A 138 -8.53 -9.40 -5.62
C SER A 138 -8.65 -8.18 -6.51
N GLU A 139 -8.42 -8.38 -7.81
CA GLU A 139 -8.64 -7.36 -8.83
C GLU A 139 -10.09 -6.86 -8.85
N ASP A 140 -11.07 -7.78 -8.82
CA ASP A 140 -12.49 -7.45 -8.76
C ASP A 140 -12.85 -6.56 -7.55
N PHE A 141 -12.21 -6.81 -6.41
CA PHE A 141 -12.40 -5.99 -5.21
C PHE A 141 -11.84 -4.58 -5.41
N LEU A 142 -10.64 -4.46 -5.98
CA LEU A 142 -10.03 -3.17 -6.30
C LEU A 142 -10.89 -2.36 -7.27
N VAL A 143 -11.43 -3.00 -8.32
CA VAL A 143 -12.33 -2.36 -9.28
C VAL A 143 -13.58 -1.83 -8.60
N ARG A 144 -14.14 -2.59 -7.66
CA ARG A 144 -15.32 -2.17 -6.92
C ARG A 144 -15.06 -0.95 -6.05
N VAL A 145 -13.91 -0.88 -5.38
CA VAL A 145 -13.56 0.23 -4.46
C VAL A 145 -13.11 1.47 -5.23
N PHE A 146 -12.20 1.31 -6.20
CA PHE A 146 -11.53 2.45 -6.84
C PHE A 146 -11.97 2.72 -8.28
N GLY A 147 -12.93 1.95 -8.79
CA GLY A 147 -13.40 2.06 -10.17
C GLY A 147 -12.55 1.28 -11.18
N PRO A 148 -12.85 1.43 -12.49
CA PRO A 148 -12.26 0.59 -13.52
C PRO A 148 -10.73 0.72 -13.60
N ILE A 149 -10.09 -0.43 -13.80
CA ILE A 149 -8.65 -0.53 -14.05
C ILE A 149 -8.34 0.07 -15.42
N LYS A 150 -7.31 0.90 -15.48
CA LYS A 150 -6.75 1.36 -16.75
C LYS A 150 -5.62 0.44 -17.12
N GLU A 151 -5.74 -0.25 -18.26
CA GLU A 151 -4.65 -1.05 -18.77
C GLU A 151 -3.41 -0.19 -18.94
N ARG A 152 -2.31 -0.66 -18.34
CA ARG A 152 -1.00 -0.13 -18.64
C ARG A 152 -0.63 -0.68 -20.02
N SER A 153 -0.69 0.15 -21.05
CA SER A 153 0.02 -0.11 -22.30
C SER A 153 1.53 0.01 -22.04
N ASP A 154 2.11 -0.95 -21.32
CA ASP A 154 3.56 -1.12 -21.27
C ASP A 154 4.01 -1.75 -22.60
N LYS A 155 4.00 -0.93 -23.66
CA LYS A 155 5.00 -1.11 -24.71
C LYS A 155 6.32 -0.60 -24.11
N ASN A 156 7.19 -1.55 -23.76
CA ASN A 156 8.55 -1.41 -23.24
C ASN A 156 8.67 -1.41 -21.70
N VAL A 157 9.16 -2.53 -21.14
CA VAL A 157 10.45 -2.58 -20.43
C VAL A 157 10.98 -4.02 -20.51
N TRP A 158 12.15 -4.20 -21.12
CA TRP A 158 12.95 -5.43 -21.18
C TRP A 158 13.83 -5.56 -19.92
#